data_AF-R2QI87-F1
#
_entry.id   AF-R2QI87-F1
#
_cell.length_a   1.000
_cell.length_b   1.000
_cell.length_c   1.000
_cell.angle_alpha   90.00
_cell.angle_beta   90.00
_cell.angle_gamma   90.00
#
_symmetry.space_group_name_H-M   'P 1'
#
loop_
_entity.id
_entity.type
_entity.pdbx_description
1 polymer ?
#
loop_
_entity_poly.entity_id
_entity_poly.type
_entity_poly.pdbx_seq_one_letter_code
_entity_poly.pdbx_strand_id
1 'polypeptide(L)'
;MIKLKKYTALALCAVTLGVPLSASADEFDQKIADQDKKIEGLQQTAQSAESQKAALEQEVAAVEKEVNDVLKQKTQEEQKLSELTAKIQDLQTKIQKRELQLKEQARNVQTNNSAVTLVNTVMEAKSISEAVEKTMAVSTILSANKEAMQQQTRDKAELEKLQQEAEQRLAVITNKTEELKAKQEQLVKAKLDQQVKVNEIQASIATETAQKDKFQQQKEDAEKKRQEALKALEEQKKKEAEAREKAQAEAEKQAKIAAEQAQKALEEAAAEQAAAESAQQKAQAEIAALEAKQQEEQAKQQAQQAQTVTNPEAVQVPSAPSTGTSSPATNSSGWASPLSIGLVVTSPFGPRVDPTGLSGTQHDGIDFAGAAGTSIHAAKAGTVVEAGFHWSAGNYVIIQHSDGYYSYYMHMISAPNCSVGQQVSQGQVLGGMGTTGNSTGVHLHFGVSTAVWSGFVNPAPLLGI
;
A
#
# COMPACT_ATOMS: atom_id res chain seq x y z
N MET A 1 -49.26 -34.08 -44.77
CA MET A 1 -48.79 -33.64 -43.44
C MET A 1 -47.51 -32.84 -43.64
N ILE A 2 -47.66 -31.52 -43.56
CA ILE A 2 -46.70 -30.50 -43.97
C ILE A 2 -45.66 -30.31 -42.88
N LYS A 3 -44.38 -30.31 -43.28
CA LYS A 3 -43.22 -30.02 -42.44
C LYS A 3 -43.26 -28.54 -42.03
N LEU A 4 -43.60 -28.24 -40.77
CA LEU A 4 -43.41 -26.91 -40.19
C LEU A 4 -42.02 -26.83 -39.56
N LYS A 5 -41.18 -25.96 -40.14
CA LYS A 5 -39.77 -25.76 -39.81
C LYS A 5 -39.58 -25.14 -38.42
N LYS A 6 -38.59 -25.63 -37.68
CA LYS A 6 -37.97 -24.97 -36.53
C LYS A 6 -37.03 -23.86 -37.05
N TYR A 7 -37.46 -22.61 -36.99
CA TYR A 7 -36.57 -21.44 -37.06
C TYR A 7 -37.09 -20.42 -36.07
N THR A 8 -36.42 -20.27 -34.92
CA THR A 8 -36.15 -18.98 -34.23
C THR A 8 -35.68 -19.24 -32.79
N ALA A 9 -34.42 -18.92 -32.52
CA ALA A 9 -33.95 -18.32 -31.27
C ALA A 9 -32.50 -17.87 -31.51
N LEU A 10 -32.33 -16.85 -32.37
CA LEU A 10 -31.08 -16.11 -32.47
C LEU A 10 -31.07 -15.12 -31.30
N ALA A 11 -30.54 -15.53 -30.16
CA ALA A 11 -30.38 -14.66 -29.00
C ALA A 11 -29.09 -13.84 -29.16
N LEU A 12 -29.28 -12.51 -29.24
CA LEU A 12 -28.30 -11.44 -29.16
C LEU A 12 -27.18 -11.77 -28.14
N CYS A 13 -25.96 -11.97 -28.63
CA CYS A 13 -24.75 -11.93 -27.80
C CYS A 13 -24.39 -10.47 -27.51
N ALA A 14 -24.97 -9.90 -26.45
CA ALA A 14 -24.46 -8.67 -25.85
C ALA A 14 -23.21 -9.01 -25.04
N VAL A 15 -22.04 -8.94 -25.68
CA VAL A 15 -20.75 -9.17 -25.02
C VAL A 15 -20.33 -7.87 -24.34
N THR A 16 -20.73 -7.68 -23.09
CA THR A 16 -20.18 -6.61 -22.25
C THR A 16 -18.76 -6.96 -21.83
N LEU A 17 -17.76 -6.56 -22.63
CA LEU A 17 -16.37 -6.54 -22.18
C LEU A 17 -16.24 -5.46 -21.09
N GLY A 18 -16.23 -5.89 -19.84
CA GLY A 18 -15.72 -5.07 -18.75
C GLY A 18 -14.25 -4.78 -19.02
N VAL A 19 -13.92 -3.50 -19.23
CA VAL A 19 -12.52 -3.06 -19.25
C VAL A 19 -11.93 -3.43 -17.89
N PRO A 20 -10.84 -4.22 -17.82
CA PRO A 20 -10.23 -4.54 -16.54
C PRO A 20 -9.88 -3.24 -15.83
N LEU A 21 -10.35 -3.11 -14.58
CA LEU A 21 -9.95 -2.07 -13.64
C LEU A 21 -8.44 -2.18 -13.41
N SER A 22 -7.70 -1.57 -14.32
CA SER A 22 -6.31 -1.18 -14.11
C SER A 22 -6.31 -0.23 -12.92
N ALA A 23 -5.30 -0.28 -12.06
CA ALA A 23 -5.06 0.79 -11.07
C ALA A 23 -5.28 2.14 -11.76
N SER A 24 -6.19 2.96 -11.24
CA SER A 24 -6.60 4.17 -11.93
C SER A 24 -5.44 5.15 -11.96
N ALA A 25 -5.39 6.00 -13.00
CA ALA A 25 -4.41 7.08 -13.06
C ALA A 25 -4.42 7.94 -11.78
N ASP A 26 -5.60 8.08 -11.16
CA ASP A 26 -5.80 8.79 -9.89
C ASP A 26 -5.03 8.15 -8.70
N GLU A 27 -4.89 6.82 -8.66
CA GLU A 27 -4.13 6.13 -7.61
C GLU A 27 -2.63 6.43 -7.71
N PHE A 28 -2.10 6.49 -8.94
CA PHE A 28 -0.71 6.87 -9.16
C PHE A 28 -0.48 8.37 -8.93
N ASP A 29 -1.46 9.23 -9.25
CA ASP A 29 -1.40 10.65 -8.95
C ASP A 29 -1.26 10.91 -7.46
N GLN A 30 -1.98 10.16 -6.62
CA GLN A 30 -1.86 10.30 -5.18
C GLN A 30 -0.48 9.83 -4.67
N LYS A 31 0.05 8.72 -5.19
CA LYS A 31 1.41 8.25 -4.86
C LYS A 31 2.49 9.24 -5.29
N ILE A 32 2.34 9.85 -6.47
CA ILE A 32 3.26 10.89 -6.97
C ILE A 32 3.21 12.12 -6.05
N ALA A 33 2.01 12.58 -5.67
CA ALA A 33 1.84 13.72 -4.77
C ALA A 33 2.42 13.47 -3.36
N ASP A 34 2.25 12.26 -2.83
CA ASP A 34 2.87 11.87 -1.55
C ASP A 34 4.40 11.86 -1.64
N GLN A 35 4.94 11.40 -2.77
CA GLN A 35 6.36 11.40 -3.02
C GLN A 35 6.93 12.81 -3.17
N ASP A 36 6.20 13.71 -3.83
CA ASP A 36 6.56 15.13 -3.94
C ASP A 36 6.62 15.82 -2.57
N LYS A 37 5.66 15.54 -1.68
CA LYS A 37 5.71 16.08 -0.31
C LYS A 37 6.93 15.60 0.48
N LYS A 38 7.31 14.32 0.33
CA LYS A 38 8.53 13.81 0.98
C LYS A 38 9.78 14.48 0.43
N ILE A 39 9.88 14.61 -0.90
CA ILE A 39 11.00 15.28 -1.57
C ILE A 39 11.10 16.72 -1.10
N GLU A 40 9.98 17.46 -1.04
CA GLU A 40 9.95 18.84 -0.56
C GLU A 40 10.42 18.94 0.91
N GLY A 41 9.94 18.05 1.79
CA GLY A 41 10.39 17.99 3.18
C GLY A 41 11.88 17.69 3.32
N LEU A 42 12.41 16.77 2.50
CA LEU A 42 13.84 16.47 2.45
C LEU A 42 14.66 17.64 1.91
N GLN A 43 14.17 18.36 0.90
CA GLN A 43 14.82 19.56 0.35
C GLN A 43 14.90 20.69 1.38
N GLN A 44 13.82 20.93 2.14
CA GLN A 44 13.85 21.90 3.25
C GLN A 44 14.85 21.50 4.32
N THR A 45 14.92 20.20 4.65
CA THR A 45 15.90 19.67 5.61
C THR A 45 17.33 19.82 5.09
N ALA A 46 17.56 19.57 3.79
CA ALA A 46 18.85 19.77 3.14
C ALA A 46 19.30 21.23 3.21
N GLN A 47 18.41 22.18 2.90
CA GLN A 47 18.71 23.61 2.93
C GLN A 47 19.03 24.09 4.36
N SER A 48 18.30 23.59 5.36
CA SER A 48 18.60 23.85 6.77
C SER A 48 19.98 23.28 7.16
N ALA A 49 20.28 22.06 6.74
CA ALA A 49 21.54 21.41 7.02
C ALA A 49 22.73 22.11 6.35
N GLU A 50 22.58 22.59 5.12
CA GLU A 50 23.57 23.43 4.41
C GLU A 50 23.79 24.77 5.10
N SER A 51 22.72 25.42 5.58
CA SER A 51 22.83 26.68 6.33
C SER A 51 23.61 26.48 7.64
N GLN A 52 23.34 25.39 8.37
CA GLN A 52 24.10 25.02 9.57
C GLN A 52 25.56 24.70 9.25
N LYS A 53 25.84 24.00 8.15
CA LYS A 53 27.21 23.74 7.69
C LYS A 53 27.95 25.06 7.40
N ALA A 54 27.32 26.00 6.71
CA ALA A 54 27.90 27.30 6.41
C ALA A 54 28.20 28.11 7.68
N ALA A 55 27.31 28.06 8.68
CA ALA A 55 27.54 28.67 9.99
C ALA A 55 28.76 28.06 10.71
N LEU A 56 28.87 26.72 10.73
CA LEU A 56 30.02 26.02 11.29
C LEU A 56 31.33 26.37 10.55
N GLU A 57 31.29 26.57 9.24
CA GLU A 57 32.45 27.00 8.46
C GLU A 57 32.93 28.40 8.85
N GLN A 58 32.01 29.31 9.16
CA GLN A 58 32.35 30.63 9.69
C GLN A 58 32.95 30.54 11.10
N GLU A 59 32.41 29.67 11.97
CA GLU A 59 32.98 29.44 13.30
C GLU A 59 34.38 28.83 13.24
N VAL A 60 34.62 27.87 12.34
CA VAL A 60 35.96 27.32 12.10
C VAL A 60 36.93 28.42 11.66
N ALA A 61 36.54 29.25 10.69
CA ALA A 61 37.39 30.35 10.23
C ALA A 61 37.70 31.37 11.35
N ALA A 62 36.73 31.65 12.22
CA ALA A 62 36.93 32.49 13.40
C ALA A 62 37.92 31.87 14.39
N VAL A 63 37.78 30.57 14.69
CA VAL A 63 38.70 29.85 15.58
C VAL A 63 40.10 29.73 14.98
N GLU A 64 40.23 29.50 13.67
CA GLU A 64 41.53 29.52 12.98
C GLU A 64 42.23 30.87 13.12
N LYS A 65 41.47 31.97 13.06
CA LYS A 65 42.00 33.30 13.34
C LYS A 65 42.45 33.45 14.80
N GLU A 66 41.65 32.99 15.76
CA GLU A 66 42.01 32.97 17.18
C GLU A 66 43.27 32.15 17.45
N VAL A 67 43.41 30.97 16.81
CA VAL A 67 44.60 30.11 16.87
C VAL A 67 45.84 30.86 16.36
N ASN A 68 45.73 31.52 15.22
CA ASN A 68 46.84 32.31 14.67
C ASN A 68 47.25 33.48 15.59
N ASP A 69 46.27 34.15 16.21
CA ASP A 69 46.54 35.24 17.15
C ASP A 69 47.15 34.71 18.47
N VAL A 70 46.70 33.56 18.97
CA VAL A 70 47.30 32.90 20.14
C VAL A 70 48.70 32.37 19.84
N LEU A 71 48.98 31.88 18.65
CA LEU A 71 50.35 31.50 18.24
C LEU A 71 51.31 32.69 18.25
N LYS A 72 50.86 33.86 17.79
CA LYS A 72 51.63 35.11 17.89
C LYS A 72 51.86 35.50 19.35
N GLN A 73 50.82 35.45 20.18
CA GLN A 73 50.93 35.75 21.62
C GLN A 73 51.88 34.77 22.32
N LYS A 74 51.79 33.47 22.04
CA LYS A 74 52.68 32.43 22.56
C LYS A 74 54.13 32.75 22.22
N THR A 75 54.42 33.12 20.98
CA THR A 75 55.78 33.49 20.56
C THR A 75 56.31 34.70 21.33
N GLN A 76 55.48 35.74 21.52
CA GLN A 76 55.85 36.93 22.30
C GLN A 76 56.04 36.61 23.79
N GLU A 77 55.18 35.78 24.36
CA GLU A 77 55.27 35.39 25.75
C GLU A 77 56.44 34.42 26.01
N GLU A 78 56.80 33.55 25.06
CA GLU A 78 58.02 32.74 25.11
C GLU A 78 59.29 33.60 25.13
N GLN A 79 59.32 34.69 24.34
CA GLN A 79 60.41 35.68 24.39
C GLN A 79 60.50 36.36 25.76
N LYS A 80 59.37 36.85 26.28
CA LYS A 80 59.33 37.44 27.63
C LYS A 80 59.72 36.45 28.72
N LEU A 81 59.30 35.20 28.59
CA LEU A 81 59.65 34.15 29.54
C LEU A 81 61.16 33.88 29.51
N SER A 82 61.78 33.86 28.32
CA SER A 82 63.24 33.76 28.19
C SER A 82 63.96 34.92 28.85
N GLU A 83 63.48 36.16 28.68
CA GLU A 83 64.04 37.34 29.37
C GLU A 83 63.87 37.24 30.89
N LEU A 84 62.71 36.80 31.35
CA LEU A 84 62.40 36.62 32.76
C LEU A 84 63.29 35.54 33.39
N THR A 85 63.47 34.41 32.71
CA THR A 85 64.37 33.33 33.13
C THR A 85 65.81 33.82 33.24
N ALA A 86 66.29 34.63 32.29
CA ALA A 86 67.62 35.22 32.37
C ALA A 86 67.77 36.17 33.58
N LYS A 87 66.77 37.01 33.87
CA LYS A 87 66.74 37.87 35.06
C LYS A 87 66.72 37.07 36.36
N ILE A 88 65.90 36.02 36.42
CA ILE A 88 65.83 35.09 37.56
C ILE A 88 67.21 34.47 37.81
N GLN A 89 67.89 34.00 36.76
CA GLN A 89 69.21 33.38 36.87
C GLN A 89 70.29 34.37 37.34
N ASP A 90 70.31 35.59 36.80
CA ASP A 90 71.22 36.66 37.26
C ASP A 90 70.97 37.03 38.73
N LEU A 91 69.70 37.20 39.10
CA LEU A 91 69.30 37.55 40.47
C LEU A 91 69.63 36.42 41.46
N GLN A 92 69.38 35.16 41.10
CA GLN A 92 69.80 33.98 41.87
C GLN A 92 71.32 33.97 42.08
N THR A 93 72.09 34.25 41.04
CA THR A 93 73.56 34.32 41.13
C THR A 93 74.01 35.42 42.08
N LYS A 94 73.41 36.62 41.99
CA LYS A 94 73.68 37.75 42.91
C LYS A 94 73.33 37.41 44.35
N ILE A 95 72.16 36.82 44.59
CA ILE A 95 71.70 36.36 45.90
C ILE A 95 72.68 35.33 46.47
N GLN A 96 73.06 34.31 45.69
CA GLN A 96 74.00 33.28 46.15
C GLN A 96 75.37 33.86 46.50
N LYS A 97 75.92 34.73 45.64
CA LYS A 97 77.20 35.39 45.88
C LYS A 97 77.16 36.23 47.16
N ARG A 98 76.10 37.03 47.35
CA ARG A 98 75.94 37.86 48.54
C ARG A 98 75.69 37.03 49.80
N GLU A 99 74.95 35.93 49.70
CA GLU A 99 74.74 34.99 50.81
C GLU A 99 76.05 34.34 51.27
N LEU A 100 76.90 33.93 50.33
CA LEU A 100 78.25 33.43 50.64
C LEU A 100 79.11 34.49 51.33
N GLN A 101 79.11 35.73 50.81
CA GLN A 101 79.86 36.85 51.40
C GLN A 101 79.39 37.15 52.83
N LEU A 102 78.07 37.26 53.05
CA LEU A 102 77.49 37.52 54.36
C LEU A 102 77.79 36.37 55.34
N LYS A 103 77.74 35.12 54.87
CA LYS A 103 78.09 33.93 55.66
C LYS A 103 79.56 33.91 56.06
N GLU A 104 80.46 34.27 55.14
CA GLU A 104 81.89 34.38 55.40
C GLU A 104 82.20 35.52 56.39
N GLN A 105 81.58 36.69 56.20
CA GLN A 105 81.68 37.82 57.14
C GLN A 105 81.16 37.45 58.54
N ALA A 106 79.98 36.80 58.63
CA ALA A 106 79.42 36.34 59.90
C ALA A 106 80.32 35.30 60.58
N ARG A 107 80.88 34.35 59.80
CA ARG A 107 81.83 33.36 60.30
C ARG A 107 83.10 34.03 60.83
N ASN A 108 83.67 34.99 60.11
CA ASN A 108 84.84 35.75 60.57
C ASN A 108 84.55 36.52 61.86
N VAL A 109 83.35 37.09 62.00
CA VAL A 109 82.93 37.74 63.26
C VAL A 109 82.87 36.73 64.42
N GLN A 110 82.37 35.51 64.16
CA GLN A 110 82.22 34.45 65.15
C GLN A 110 83.54 33.73 65.51
N THR A 111 84.41 33.41 64.55
CA THR A 111 85.63 32.62 64.77
C THR A 111 86.82 33.45 65.24
N ASN A 112 86.91 34.72 64.84
CA ASN A 112 88.05 35.59 65.19
C ASN A 112 87.76 36.51 66.39
N ASN A 113 86.67 36.26 67.13
CA ASN A 113 86.20 37.11 68.24
C ASN A 113 86.04 38.59 67.86
N SER A 114 85.67 38.85 66.60
CA SER A 114 85.85 40.15 65.94
C SER A 114 84.97 41.26 66.47
N ALA A 115 83.90 40.96 67.21
CA ALA A 115 83.16 41.99 67.93
C ALA A 115 84.03 42.65 69.01
N VAL A 116 84.85 41.84 69.72
CA VAL A 116 85.88 42.32 70.64
C VAL A 116 87.01 42.98 69.85
N THR A 117 87.38 42.48 68.67
CA THR A 117 88.43 43.09 67.82
C THR A 117 88.01 44.41 67.19
N LEU A 118 86.76 44.63 66.79
CA LEU A 118 86.25 45.90 66.25
C LEU A 118 86.22 46.97 67.35
N VAL A 119 85.81 46.59 68.57
CA VAL A 119 85.87 47.44 69.76
C VAL A 119 87.32 47.69 70.15
N ASN A 120 88.18 46.67 70.20
CA ASN A 120 89.61 46.80 70.49
C ASN A 120 90.35 47.62 69.43
N THR A 121 90.00 47.52 68.15
CA THR A 121 90.61 48.30 67.07
C THR A 121 90.41 49.79 67.30
N VAL A 122 89.20 50.18 67.75
CA VAL A 122 88.89 51.57 68.15
C VAL A 122 89.58 51.93 69.48
N MET A 123 89.67 51.00 70.45
CA MET A 123 90.35 51.24 71.74
C MET A 123 91.89 51.29 71.65
N GLU A 124 92.50 50.65 70.64
CA GLU A 124 93.95 50.65 70.37
C GLU A 124 94.41 51.86 69.54
N ALA A 125 93.52 52.79 69.22
CA ALA A 125 93.87 54.01 68.52
C ALA A 125 94.87 54.86 69.34
N LYS A 126 95.97 55.29 68.72
CA LYS A 126 97.04 56.06 69.39
C LYS A 126 96.72 57.55 69.51
N SER A 127 95.64 58.01 68.85
CA SER A 127 95.14 59.39 68.91
C SER A 127 93.62 59.44 68.76
N ILE A 128 93.00 60.54 69.21
CA ILE A 128 91.56 60.79 69.04
C ILE A 128 91.17 60.79 67.55
N SER A 129 92.03 61.33 66.67
CA SER A 129 91.83 61.33 65.22
C SER A 129 91.78 59.90 64.65
N GLU A 130 92.71 59.03 65.05
CA GLU A 130 92.74 57.62 64.62
C GLU A 130 91.53 56.84 65.16
N ALA A 131 91.08 57.14 66.38
CA ALA A 131 89.90 56.52 66.96
C ALA A 131 88.62 56.88 66.19
N VAL A 132 88.50 58.14 65.76
CA VAL A 132 87.40 58.63 64.93
C VAL A 132 87.43 57.99 63.54
N GLU A 133 88.59 57.90 62.89
CA GLU A 133 88.76 57.21 61.59
C GLU A 133 88.36 55.73 61.66
N LYS A 134 88.82 55.01 62.68
CA LYS A 134 88.48 53.60 62.90
C LYS A 134 87.02 53.41 63.27
N THR A 135 86.42 54.31 64.06
CA THR A 135 84.99 54.27 64.38
C THR A 135 84.12 54.51 63.15
N MET A 136 84.51 55.47 62.30
CA MET A 136 83.85 55.70 61.01
C MET A 136 83.99 54.47 60.12
N ALA A 137 85.17 53.84 60.03
CA ALA A 137 85.37 52.61 59.26
C ALA A 137 84.48 51.45 59.76
N VAL A 138 84.37 51.23 61.08
CA VAL A 138 83.48 50.22 61.67
C VAL A 138 82.01 50.53 61.38
N SER A 139 81.59 51.80 61.53
CA SER A 139 80.23 52.24 61.20
C SER A 139 79.91 52.05 59.71
N THR A 140 80.85 52.37 58.82
CA THR A 140 80.74 52.14 57.37
C THR A 140 80.58 50.64 57.07
N ILE A 141 81.36 49.76 57.70
CA ILE A 141 81.24 48.30 57.51
C ILE A 141 79.88 47.78 58.00
N LEU A 142 79.42 48.22 59.17
CA LEU A 142 78.12 47.81 59.71
C LEU A 142 76.95 48.34 58.87
N SER A 143 77.02 49.57 58.38
CA SER A 143 76.03 50.13 57.43
C SER A 143 76.02 49.34 56.13
N ALA A 144 77.19 49.08 55.55
CA ALA A 144 77.32 48.29 54.33
C ALA A 144 76.76 46.86 54.49
N ASN A 145 76.98 46.21 55.64
CA ASN A 145 76.43 44.88 55.92
C ASN A 145 74.91 44.91 56.13
N LYS A 146 74.39 45.93 56.82
CA LYS A 146 72.94 46.14 56.97
C LYS A 146 72.29 46.38 55.61
N GLU A 147 72.88 47.23 54.77
CA GLU A 147 72.44 47.49 53.41
C GLU A 147 72.51 46.23 52.54
N ALA A 148 73.58 45.43 52.65
CA ALA A 148 73.71 44.14 51.95
C ALA A 148 72.64 43.14 52.39
N MET A 149 72.33 43.04 53.69
CA MET A 149 71.24 42.22 54.21
C MET A 149 69.86 42.70 53.73
N GLN A 150 69.60 44.02 53.75
CA GLN A 150 68.36 44.58 53.23
C GLN A 150 68.22 44.36 51.72
N GLN A 151 69.31 44.53 50.96
CA GLN A 151 69.35 44.20 49.54
C GLN A 151 69.10 42.72 49.30
N GLN A 152 69.66 41.84 50.11
CA GLN A 152 69.42 40.39 50.03
C GLN A 152 67.94 40.05 50.22
N THR A 153 67.28 40.65 51.21
CA THR A 153 65.85 40.46 51.44
C THR A 153 65.01 40.97 50.27
N ARG A 154 65.36 42.16 49.72
CA ARG A 154 64.68 42.72 48.54
C ARG A 154 64.84 41.83 47.31
N ASP A 155 66.07 41.41 47.01
CA ASP A 155 66.38 40.54 45.88
C ASP A 155 65.66 39.19 45.99
N LYS A 156 65.58 38.59 47.20
CA LYS A 156 64.83 37.33 47.42
C LYS A 156 63.32 37.50 47.20
N ALA A 157 62.72 38.59 47.67
CA ALA A 157 61.31 38.89 47.44
C ALA A 157 61.02 39.18 45.95
N GLU A 158 61.94 39.86 45.25
CA GLU A 158 61.85 40.09 43.82
C GLU A 158 61.98 38.78 43.02
N LEU A 159 62.88 37.88 43.44
CA LEU A 159 63.02 36.55 42.85
C LEU A 159 61.71 35.74 42.93
N GLU A 160 61.08 35.68 44.11
CA GLU A 160 59.80 34.99 44.28
C GLU A 160 58.72 35.59 43.37
N LYS A 161 58.65 36.92 43.28
CA LYS A 161 57.70 37.60 42.40
C LYS A 161 57.94 37.27 40.92
N LEU A 162 59.19 37.27 40.46
CA LEU A 162 59.53 36.91 39.08
C LEU A 162 59.23 35.44 38.78
N GLN A 163 59.48 34.52 39.73
CA GLN A 163 59.14 33.11 39.57
C GLN A 163 57.62 32.91 39.43
N GLN A 164 56.83 33.56 40.28
CA GLN A 164 55.36 33.52 40.18
C GLN A 164 54.84 34.10 38.85
N GLU A 165 55.43 35.20 38.38
CA GLU A 165 55.06 35.79 37.09
C GLU A 165 55.37 34.84 35.92
N ALA A 166 56.51 34.13 35.97
CA ALA A 166 56.87 33.11 34.98
C ALA A 166 55.85 31.97 34.93
N GLU A 167 55.50 31.42 36.09
CA GLU A 167 54.55 30.31 36.23
C GLU A 167 53.15 30.71 35.73
N GLN A 168 52.69 31.91 36.07
CA GLN A 168 51.40 32.42 35.60
C GLN A 168 51.35 32.59 34.08
N ARG A 169 52.42 33.15 33.47
CA ARG A 169 52.49 33.30 32.01
C ARG A 169 52.48 31.95 31.29
N LEU A 170 53.22 30.97 31.80
CA LEU A 170 53.24 29.61 31.25
C LEU A 170 51.85 28.94 31.33
N ALA A 171 51.16 29.09 32.46
CA ALA A 171 49.83 28.52 32.67
C ALA A 171 48.79 29.12 31.71
N VAL A 172 48.80 30.44 31.49
CA VAL A 172 47.86 31.12 30.57
C VAL A 172 48.04 30.62 29.13
N ILE A 173 49.30 30.53 28.66
CA ILE A 173 49.59 30.04 27.29
C ILE A 173 49.13 28.59 27.13
N THR A 174 49.45 27.74 28.10
CA THR A 174 49.13 26.31 28.06
C THR A 174 47.62 26.10 28.01
N ASN A 175 46.88 26.72 28.94
CA ASN A 175 45.43 26.58 29.02
C ASN A 175 44.74 27.07 27.75
N LYS A 176 45.13 28.23 27.22
CA LYS A 176 44.52 28.80 26.01
C LYS A 176 44.83 27.98 24.76
N THR A 177 46.01 27.36 24.70
CA THR A 177 46.40 26.46 23.60
C THR A 177 45.55 25.20 23.62
N GLU A 178 45.37 24.57 24.78
CA GLU A 178 44.54 23.37 24.95
C GLU A 178 43.06 23.66 24.66
N GLU A 179 42.52 24.79 25.13
CA GLU A 179 41.14 25.20 24.88
C GLU A 179 40.87 25.36 23.38
N LEU A 180 41.75 26.06 22.66
CA LEU A 180 41.59 26.26 21.22
C LEU A 180 41.73 24.97 20.43
N LYS A 181 42.65 24.08 20.82
CA LYS A 181 42.79 22.76 20.21
C LYS A 181 41.51 21.93 20.38
N ALA A 182 40.95 21.89 21.59
CA ALA A 182 39.70 21.17 21.86
C ALA A 182 38.53 21.76 21.05
N LYS A 183 38.42 23.09 20.97
CA LYS A 183 37.40 23.78 20.17
C LYS A 183 37.55 23.49 18.68
N GLN A 184 38.78 23.45 18.17
CA GLN A 184 39.06 23.13 16.76
C GLN A 184 38.72 21.67 16.43
N GLU A 185 39.08 20.72 17.28
CA GLU A 185 38.70 19.31 17.11
C GLU A 185 37.17 19.10 17.11
N GLN A 186 36.47 19.76 18.05
CA GLN A 186 35.01 19.70 18.12
C GLN A 186 34.34 20.28 16.87
N LEU A 187 34.81 21.45 16.39
CA LEU A 187 34.24 22.08 15.20
C LEU A 187 34.51 21.29 13.93
N VAL A 188 35.70 20.69 13.78
CA VAL A 188 36.01 19.80 12.64
C VAL A 188 35.10 18.58 12.66
N LYS A 189 34.90 17.96 13.83
CA LYS A 189 33.97 16.84 13.98
C LYS A 189 32.54 17.25 13.63
N ALA A 190 32.05 18.36 14.18
CA ALA A 190 30.70 18.87 13.90
C ALA A 190 30.51 19.16 12.39
N LYS A 191 31.53 19.71 11.73
CA LYS A 191 31.52 19.94 10.28
C LYS A 191 31.42 18.63 9.48
N LEU A 192 32.19 17.61 9.87
CA LEU A 192 32.18 16.31 9.20
C LEU A 192 30.82 15.61 9.39
N ASP A 193 30.31 15.59 10.63
CA ASP A 193 29.00 15.02 10.95
C ASP A 193 27.89 15.71 10.14
N GLN A 194 27.96 17.04 10.00
CA GLN A 194 27.01 17.80 9.19
C GLN A 194 27.14 17.50 7.69
N GLN A 195 28.37 17.32 7.17
CA GLN A 195 28.58 16.93 5.78
C GLN A 195 28.02 15.54 5.46
N VAL A 196 28.18 14.59 6.39
CA VAL A 196 27.60 13.24 6.26
C VAL A 196 26.07 13.34 6.18
N LYS A 197 25.43 14.10 7.07
CA LYS A 197 23.97 14.32 7.04
C LYS A 197 23.50 14.91 5.70
N VAL A 198 24.20 15.91 5.17
CA VAL A 198 23.86 16.50 3.85
C VAL A 198 23.91 15.43 2.76
N ASN A 199 24.95 14.60 2.74
CA ASN A 199 25.08 13.53 1.75
C ASN A 199 23.99 12.46 1.89
N GLU A 200 23.62 12.07 3.12
CA GLU A 200 22.54 11.12 3.41
C GLU A 200 21.17 11.66 2.95
N ILE A 201 20.89 12.94 3.21
CA ILE A 201 19.67 13.60 2.75
C ILE A 201 19.63 13.64 1.22
N GLN A 202 20.73 13.98 0.55
CA GLN A 202 20.81 13.98 -0.91
C GLN A 202 20.59 12.58 -1.51
N ALA A 203 21.16 11.54 -0.91
CA ALA A 203 20.93 10.15 -1.32
C ALA A 203 19.46 9.74 -1.12
N SER A 204 18.83 10.20 -0.04
CA SER A 204 17.41 9.96 0.24
C SER A 204 16.52 10.67 -0.79
N ILE A 205 16.82 11.94 -1.13
CA ILE A 205 16.13 12.68 -2.21
C ILE A 205 16.23 11.90 -3.53
N ALA A 206 17.42 11.45 -3.93
CA ALA A 206 17.61 10.70 -5.16
C ALA A 206 16.79 9.40 -5.19
N THR A 207 16.71 8.70 -4.05
CA THR A 207 15.91 7.48 -3.90
C THR A 207 14.42 7.77 -4.04
N GLU A 208 13.92 8.80 -3.35
CA GLU A 208 12.50 9.16 -3.42
C GLU A 208 12.13 9.69 -4.82
N THR A 209 13.03 10.41 -5.51
CA THR A 209 12.86 10.83 -6.91
C THR A 209 12.77 9.62 -7.85
N ALA A 210 13.65 8.63 -7.70
CA ALA A 210 13.59 7.41 -8.53
C ALA A 210 12.28 6.63 -8.33
N GLN A 211 11.75 6.59 -7.11
CA GLN A 211 10.42 6.01 -6.85
C GLN A 211 9.29 6.81 -7.51
N LYS A 212 9.36 8.15 -7.47
CA LYS A 212 8.41 9.03 -8.18
C LYS A 212 8.40 8.71 -9.68
N ASP A 213 9.57 8.63 -10.31
CA ASP A 213 9.70 8.32 -11.74
C ASP A 213 9.10 6.96 -12.09
N LYS A 214 9.26 5.97 -11.21
CA LYS A 214 8.63 4.65 -11.37
C LYS A 214 7.09 4.75 -11.34
N PHE A 215 6.52 5.52 -10.43
CA PHE A 215 5.06 5.73 -10.40
C PHE A 215 4.56 6.50 -11.62
N GLN A 216 5.34 7.46 -12.13
CA GLN A 216 5.05 8.17 -13.36
C GLN A 216 4.97 7.22 -14.57
N GLN A 217 5.96 6.32 -14.72
CA GLN A 217 5.94 5.30 -15.77
C GLN A 217 4.74 4.36 -15.64
N GLN A 218 4.42 3.92 -14.42
CA GLN A 218 3.27 3.06 -14.18
C GLN A 218 1.93 3.75 -14.51
N LYS A 219 1.84 5.07 -14.25
CA LYS A 219 0.69 5.88 -14.65
C LYS A 219 0.55 5.92 -16.17
N GLU A 220 1.62 6.19 -16.90
CA GLU A 220 1.63 6.25 -18.36
C GLU A 220 1.24 4.91 -18.99
N ASP A 221 1.78 3.80 -18.46
CA ASP A 221 1.43 2.44 -18.91
C ASP A 221 -0.04 2.11 -18.63
N ALA A 222 -0.56 2.51 -17.48
CA ALA A 222 -1.98 2.30 -17.12
C ALA A 222 -2.91 3.13 -18.04
N GLU A 223 -2.55 4.38 -18.31
CA GLU A 223 -3.29 5.26 -19.23
C GLU A 223 -3.29 4.71 -20.66
N LYS A 224 -2.13 4.22 -21.14
CA LYS A 224 -2.02 3.57 -22.45
C LYS A 224 -2.90 2.34 -22.55
N LYS A 225 -2.85 1.44 -21.56
CA LYS A 225 -3.72 0.25 -21.50
C LYS A 225 -5.20 0.62 -21.49
N ARG A 226 -5.57 1.67 -20.74
CA ARG A 226 -6.95 2.20 -20.73
C ARG A 226 -7.38 2.68 -22.11
N GLN A 227 -6.54 3.42 -22.82
CA GLN A 227 -6.84 3.88 -24.18
C GLN A 227 -6.95 2.72 -25.18
N GLU A 228 -6.07 1.73 -25.09
CA GLU A 228 -6.14 0.52 -25.93
C GLU A 228 -7.42 -0.27 -25.67
N ALA A 229 -7.82 -0.43 -24.41
CA ALA A 229 -9.07 -1.10 -24.04
C ALA A 229 -10.32 -0.33 -24.54
N LEU A 230 -10.32 1.00 -24.47
CA LEU A 230 -11.40 1.82 -25.02
C LEU A 230 -11.53 1.66 -26.54
N LYS A 231 -10.41 1.66 -27.28
CA LYS A 231 -10.41 1.40 -28.73
C LYS A 231 -10.91 0.00 -29.05
N ALA A 232 -10.48 -1.01 -28.29
CA ALA A 232 -10.94 -2.39 -28.48
C ALA A 232 -12.45 -2.53 -28.21
N LEU A 233 -12.97 -1.85 -27.18
CA LEU A 233 -14.40 -1.81 -26.88
C LEU A 233 -15.20 -1.11 -28.00
N GLU A 234 -14.68 -0.02 -28.56
CA GLU A 234 -15.31 0.68 -29.69
C GLU A 234 -15.34 -0.20 -30.95
N GLU A 235 -14.23 -0.89 -31.26
CA GLU A 235 -14.18 -1.83 -32.38
C GLU A 235 -15.14 -3.01 -32.18
N GLN A 236 -15.24 -3.54 -30.95
CA GLN A 236 -16.17 -4.60 -30.61
C GLN A 236 -17.63 -4.14 -30.80
N LYS A 237 -18.00 -2.95 -30.29
CA LYS A 237 -19.34 -2.38 -30.48
C LYS A 237 -19.68 -2.21 -31.96
N LYS A 238 -18.70 -1.80 -32.79
CA LYS A 238 -18.87 -1.71 -34.23
C LYS A 238 -19.16 -3.08 -34.86
N LYS A 239 -18.37 -4.11 -34.50
CA LYS A 239 -18.59 -5.49 -34.98
C LYS A 239 -19.96 -6.04 -34.54
N GLU A 240 -20.38 -5.75 -33.31
CA GLU A 240 -21.70 -6.15 -32.80
C GLU A 240 -22.85 -5.44 -33.54
N ALA A 241 -22.70 -4.14 -33.81
CA ALA A 241 -23.67 -3.39 -34.60
C ALA A 241 -23.80 -3.93 -36.04
N GLU A 242 -22.67 -4.20 -36.71
CA GLU A 242 -22.66 -4.81 -38.06
C GLU A 242 -23.30 -6.21 -38.05
N ALA A 243 -23.04 -7.03 -37.02
CA ALA A 243 -23.65 -8.34 -36.88
C ALA A 243 -25.16 -8.25 -36.65
N ARG A 244 -25.60 -7.28 -35.84
CA ARG A 244 -27.03 -7.01 -35.58
C ARG A 244 -27.75 -6.54 -36.84
N GLU A 245 -27.16 -5.66 -37.62
CA GLU A 245 -27.71 -5.20 -38.90
C GLU A 245 -27.88 -6.36 -39.88
N LYS A 246 -26.86 -7.21 -40.03
CA LYS A 246 -26.95 -8.43 -40.86
C LYS A 246 -28.03 -9.39 -40.38
N ALA A 247 -28.16 -9.60 -39.07
CA ALA A 247 -29.19 -10.46 -38.50
C ALA A 247 -30.61 -9.90 -38.73
N GLN A 248 -30.78 -8.58 -38.62
CA GLN A 248 -32.06 -7.92 -38.92
C GLN A 248 -32.43 -8.04 -40.40
N ALA A 249 -31.49 -7.80 -41.31
CA ALA A 249 -31.72 -7.95 -42.76
C ALA A 249 -32.11 -9.38 -43.14
N GLU A 250 -31.45 -10.40 -42.56
CA GLU A 250 -31.81 -11.81 -42.80
C GLU A 250 -33.18 -12.16 -42.20
N ALA A 251 -33.51 -11.64 -41.02
CA ALA A 251 -34.83 -11.83 -40.41
C ALA A 251 -35.95 -11.19 -41.25
N GLU A 252 -35.75 -9.98 -41.77
CA GLU A 252 -36.70 -9.33 -42.69
C GLU A 252 -36.89 -10.14 -43.98
N LYS A 253 -35.80 -10.65 -44.56
CA LYS A 253 -35.87 -11.51 -45.74
C LYS A 253 -36.68 -12.79 -45.47
N GLN A 254 -36.45 -13.44 -44.33
CA GLN A 254 -37.20 -14.63 -43.93
C GLN A 254 -38.68 -14.32 -43.66
N ALA A 255 -38.97 -13.19 -43.02
CA ALA A 255 -40.34 -12.74 -42.79
C ALA A 255 -41.09 -12.50 -44.11
N LYS A 256 -40.43 -11.88 -45.11
CA LYS A 256 -41.01 -11.67 -46.44
C LYS A 256 -41.32 -13.00 -47.15
N ILE A 257 -40.39 -13.95 -47.12
CA ILE A 257 -40.60 -15.30 -47.70
C ILE A 257 -41.77 -16.00 -47.00
N ALA A 258 -41.84 -15.93 -45.67
CA ALA A 258 -42.93 -16.53 -44.91
C ALA A 258 -44.30 -15.89 -45.23
N ALA A 259 -44.34 -14.56 -45.41
CA ALA A 259 -45.55 -13.85 -45.81
C ALA A 259 -46.03 -14.25 -47.21
N GLU A 260 -45.12 -14.34 -48.19
CA GLU A 260 -45.45 -14.81 -49.55
C GLU A 260 -45.96 -16.26 -49.52
N GLN A 261 -45.34 -17.14 -48.73
CA GLN A 261 -45.80 -18.53 -48.56
C GLN A 261 -47.18 -18.61 -47.90
N ALA A 262 -47.44 -17.79 -46.88
CA ALA A 262 -48.74 -17.74 -46.21
C ALA A 262 -49.83 -17.22 -47.16
N GLN A 263 -49.55 -16.20 -47.96
CA GLN A 263 -50.47 -15.68 -48.97
C GLN A 263 -50.81 -16.75 -50.01
N LYS A 264 -49.80 -17.46 -50.53
CA LYS A 264 -50.02 -18.55 -51.50
C LYS A 264 -50.84 -19.69 -50.90
N ALA A 265 -50.58 -20.08 -49.65
CA ALA A 265 -51.37 -21.10 -48.97
C ALA A 265 -52.84 -20.66 -48.76
N LEU A 266 -53.06 -19.36 -48.53
CA LEU A 266 -54.40 -18.80 -48.41
C LEU A 266 -55.16 -18.85 -49.75
N GLU A 267 -54.49 -18.51 -50.85
CA GLU A 267 -55.05 -18.62 -52.22
C GLU A 267 -55.37 -20.07 -52.58
N GLU A 268 -54.48 -21.02 -52.29
CA GLU A 268 -54.70 -22.44 -52.51
C GLU A 268 -55.90 -22.96 -51.69
N ALA A 269 -56.00 -22.59 -50.41
CA ALA A 269 -57.13 -22.97 -49.55
C ALA A 269 -58.46 -22.37 -50.04
N ALA A 270 -58.46 -21.12 -50.51
CA ALA A 270 -59.65 -20.50 -51.08
C ALA A 270 -60.11 -21.20 -52.38
N ALA A 271 -59.16 -21.59 -53.24
CA ALA A 271 -59.46 -22.35 -54.45
C ALA A 271 -60.01 -23.75 -54.13
N GLU A 272 -59.46 -24.43 -53.12
CA GLU A 272 -59.92 -25.74 -52.67
C GLU A 272 -61.33 -25.68 -52.07
N GLN A 273 -61.62 -24.63 -51.29
CA GLN A 273 -62.97 -24.38 -50.77
C GLN A 273 -63.97 -24.10 -51.90
N ALA A 274 -63.63 -23.25 -52.87
CA ALA A 274 -64.50 -22.97 -54.02
C ALA A 274 -64.78 -24.23 -54.87
N ALA A 275 -63.79 -25.12 -55.02
CA ALA A 275 -63.96 -26.41 -55.70
C ALA A 275 -64.88 -27.35 -54.91
N ALA A 276 -64.74 -27.39 -53.58
CA ALA A 276 -65.61 -28.17 -52.69
C ALA A 276 -67.06 -27.68 -52.74
N GLU A 277 -67.28 -26.36 -52.71
CA GLU A 277 -68.61 -25.74 -52.83
C GLU A 277 -69.25 -26.08 -54.20
N SER A 278 -68.47 -26.01 -55.29
CA SER A 278 -68.96 -26.40 -56.62
C SER A 278 -69.32 -27.89 -56.70
N ALA A 279 -68.52 -28.77 -56.07
CA ALA A 279 -68.80 -30.20 -56.01
C ALA A 279 -70.06 -30.50 -55.18
N GLN A 280 -70.26 -29.81 -54.06
CA GLN A 280 -71.48 -29.91 -53.25
C GLN A 280 -72.71 -29.45 -54.03
N GLN A 281 -72.63 -28.34 -54.77
CA GLN A 281 -73.73 -27.86 -55.61
C GLN A 281 -74.09 -28.88 -56.72
N LYS A 282 -73.08 -29.49 -57.37
CA LYS A 282 -73.32 -30.55 -58.35
C LYS A 282 -73.97 -31.78 -57.72
N ALA A 283 -73.49 -32.23 -56.56
CA ALA A 283 -74.07 -33.36 -55.84
C ALA A 283 -75.51 -33.07 -55.41
N GLN A 284 -75.81 -31.85 -54.93
CA GLN A 284 -77.18 -31.43 -54.60
C GLN A 284 -78.08 -31.38 -55.85
N ALA A 285 -77.59 -30.89 -56.98
CA ALA A 285 -78.35 -30.88 -58.23
C ALA A 285 -78.63 -32.31 -58.73
N GLU A 286 -77.69 -33.23 -58.56
CA GLU A 286 -77.84 -34.64 -58.91
C GLU A 286 -78.83 -35.35 -57.97
N ILE A 287 -78.75 -35.10 -56.66
CA ILE A 287 -79.75 -35.57 -55.68
C ILE A 287 -81.13 -35.02 -56.03
N ALA A 288 -81.27 -33.72 -56.30
CA ALA A 288 -82.55 -33.12 -56.67
C ALA A 288 -83.10 -33.70 -57.99
N ALA A 289 -82.24 -34.02 -58.96
CA ALA A 289 -82.65 -34.69 -60.20
C ALA A 289 -83.07 -36.15 -59.97
N LEU A 290 -82.39 -36.86 -59.08
CA LEU A 290 -82.76 -38.22 -58.66
C LEU A 290 -84.08 -38.20 -57.88
N GLU A 291 -84.27 -37.27 -56.95
CA GLU A 291 -85.52 -37.08 -56.20
C GLU A 291 -86.68 -36.71 -57.13
N ALA A 292 -86.47 -35.85 -58.13
CA ALA A 292 -87.48 -35.53 -59.13
C ALA A 292 -87.88 -36.76 -59.96
N LYS A 293 -86.90 -37.61 -60.37
CA LYS A 293 -87.17 -38.90 -61.00
C LYS A 293 -87.90 -39.85 -60.06
N GLN A 294 -87.49 -39.92 -58.80
CA GLN A 294 -88.10 -40.78 -57.80
C GLN A 294 -89.52 -40.33 -57.47
N GLN A 295 -89.82 -39.03 -57.49
CA GLN A 295 -91.17 -38.48 -57.36
C GLN A 295 -92.03 -38.75 -58.60
N GLU A 296 -91.45 -38.70 -59.81
CA GLU A 296 -92.16 -39.13 -61.03
C GLU A 296 -92.47 -40.64 -60.99
N GLU A 297 -91.54 -41.43 -60.49
CA GLU A 297 -91.67 -42.88 -60.35
C GLU A 297 -92.58 -43.28 -59.18
N GLN A 298 -92.54 -42.53 -58.07
CA GLN A 298 -93.52 -42.62 -56.99
C GLN A 298 -94.89 -42.12 -57.40
N ALA A 299 -95.04 -41.11 -58.27
CA ALA A 299 -96.33 -40.73 -58.84
C ALA A 299 -96.90 -41.84 -59.75
N LYS A 300 -96.03 -42.59 -60.43
CA LYS A 300 -96.40 -43.81 -61.17
C LYS A 300 -96.73 -44.99 -60.25
N GLN A 301 -96.03 -45.15 -59.12
CA GLN A 301 -96.26 -46.22 -58.15
C GLN A 301 -97.43 -45.93 -57.18
N GLN A 302 -97.73 -44.66 -56.88
CA GLN A 302 -98.90 -44.22 -56.09
C GLN A 302 -100.23 -44.34 -56.84
N ALA A 303 -100.18 -44.53 -58.17
CA ALA A 303 -101.33 -44.99 -58.95
C ALA A 303 -101.58 -46.51 -58.84
N GLN A 304 -100.68 -47.29 -58.22
CA GLN A 304 -100.74 -48.75 -58.26
C GLN A 304 -100.75 -49.49 -56.92
N GLN A 305 -100.56 -48.87 -55.76
CA GLN A 305 -100.62 -49.64 -54.51
C GLN A 305 -101.03 -48.80 -53.30
N ALA A 306 -102.33 -48.78 -53.05
CA ALA A 306 -102.87 -48.74 -51.70
C ALA A 306 -102.74 -50.14 -51.09
N GLN A 307 -101.88 -50.32 -50.08
CA GLN A 307 -102.10 -51.15 -48.87
C GLN A 307 -100.80 -51.37 -48.03
N THR A 308 -100.93 -50.98 -46.75
CA THR A 308 -100.41 -51.62 -45.51
C THR A 308 -98.94 -51.47 -45.02
N VAL A 309 -98.80 -50.59 -44.00
CA VAL A 309 -98.24 -50.72 -42.61
C VAL A 309 -96.91 -51.47 -42.32
N THR A 310 -95.93 -50.80 -41.67
CA THR A 310 -95.50 -50.97 -40.24
C THR A 310 -94.12 -50.32 -39.92
N ASN A 311 -94.04 -49.65 -38.76
CA ASN A 311 -92.89 -49.06 -38.01
C ASN A 311 -92.04 -50.20 -37.34
N PRO A 312 -90.94 -50.01 -36.55
CA PRO A 312 -90.24 -48.81 -36.04
C PRO A 312 -88.68 -48.89 -35.90
N GLU A 313 -88.09 -47.81 -35.34
CA GLU A 313 -86.88 -47.72 -34.46
C GLU A 313 -85.48 -48.11 -35.00
N ALA A 314 -84.44 -47.28 -35.05
CA ALA A 314 -83.81 -46.28 -34.16
C ALA A 314 -82.59 -46.80 -33.36
N VAL A 315 -81.69 -45.82 -33.12
CA VAL A 315 -80.83 -45.61 -31.94
C VAL A 315 -79.33 -46.04 -31.93
N GLN A 316 -78.50 -45.04 -31.56
CA GLN A 316 -77.31 -45.04 -30.64
C GLN A 316 -75.86 -44.82 -31.15
N VAL A 317 -75.35 -43.60 -30.89
CA VAL A 317 -74.18 -43.20 -30.04
C VAL A 317 -73.47 -44.33 -29.25
N PRO A 318 -72.17 -44.26 -28.80
CA PRO A 318 -71.59 -43.13 -28.04
C PRO A 318 -70.04 -42.94 -27.96
N SER A 319 -69.66 -41.79 -27.37
CA SER A 319 -68.65 -41.49 -26.32
C SER A 319 -67.25 -42.16 -26.23
N ALA A 320 -66.21 -41.28 -26.15
CA ALA A 320 -65.20 -41.05 -25.07
C ALA A 320 -64.60 -42.27 -24.30
N PRO A 321 -63.41 -42.23 -23.59
CA PRO A 321 -62.84 -41.07 -22.87
C PRO A 321 -61.28 -41.05 -22.60
N SER A 322 -60.82 -40.01 -21.88
CA SER A 322 -59.87 -39.99 -20.72
C SER A 322 -58.47 -40.65 -20.81
N THR A 323 -57.36 -40.29 -20.13
CA THR A 323 -56.92 -39.29 -19.12
C THR A 323 -55.46 -39.66 -18.77
N GLY A 324 -54.71 -38.73 -18.16
CA GLY A 324 -53.62 -39.04 -17.20
C GLY A 324 -52.20 -38.80 -17.71
N THR A 325 -51.18 -38.52 -16.91
CA THR A 325 -51.04 -38.37 -15.45
C THR A 325 -49.66 -37.73 -15.18
N SER A 326 -49.59 -36.99 -14.08
CA SER A 326 -48.45 -36.37 -13.40
C SER A 326 -47.48 -37.34 -12.70
N SER A 327 -46.19 -37.00 -12.62
CA SER A 327 -45.34 -37.02 -11.39
C SER A 327 -43.85 -36.79 -11.71
N PRO A 328 -43.09 -35.99 -10.92
CA PRO A 328 -41.63 -35.98 -10.95
C PRO A 328 -41.00 -36.78 -9.79
N ALA A 329 -39.78 -37.26 -10.03
CA ALA A 329 -38.99 -38.11 -9.14
C ALA A 329 -38.18 -37.31 -8.10
N THR A 330 -38.08 -37.86 -6.89
CA THR A 330 -37.33 -37.35 -5.74
C THR A 330 -35.88 -37.86 -5.77
N ASN A 331 -34.89 -36.96 -5.73
CA ASN A 331 -33.48 -37.32 -5.46
C ASN A 331 -33.16 -37.12 -3.97
N SER A 332 -32.64 -38.15 -3.31
CA SER A 332 -32.34 -38.19 -1.86
C SER A 332 -30.88 -37.87 -1.53
N SER A 333 -30.32 -36.80 -2.11
CA SER A 333 -28.90 -36.44 -1.95
C SER A 333 -28.52 -35.98 -0.52
N GLY A 334 -29.49 -35.66 0.33
CA GLY A 334 -29.26 -35.11 1.67
C GLY A 334 -28.79 -33.65 1.69
N TRP A 335 -28.72 -33.00 0.53
CA TRP A 335 -28.45 -31.57 0.37
C TRP A 335 -29.75 -30.84 0.08
N ALA A 336 -29.93 -29.67 0.69
CA ALA A 336 -31.04 -28.77 0.46
C ALA A 336 -30.62 -27.65 -0.50
N SER A 337 -31.61 -27.03 -1.15
CA SER A 337 -31.36 -25.82 -1.94
C SER A 337 -30.76 -24.71 -1.07
N PRO A 338 -29.66 -24.05 -1.51
CA PRO A 338 -29.08 -22.91 -0.79
C PRO A 338 -29.92 -21.62 -0.92
N LEU A 339 -30.97 -21.63 -1.75
CA LEU A 339 -31.87 -20.49 -1.98
C LEU A 339 -33.34 -20.93 -1.88
N SER A 340 -34.18 -20.09 -1.28
CA SER A 340 -35.63 -20.34 -1.14
C SER A 340 -36.45 -19.92 -2.37
N ILE A 341 -35.87 -19.15 -3.29
CA ILE A 341 -36.54 -18.60 -4.48
C ILE A 341 -36.54 -19.55 -5.70
N GLY A 342 -36.06 -20.78 -5.53
CA GLY A 342 -35.73 -21.69 -6.64
C GLY A 342 -34.31 -21.46 -7.18
N LEU A 343 -33.84 -22.39 -8.01
CA LEU A 343 -32.48 -22.38 -8.55
C LEU A 343 -32.52 -22.05 -10.05
N VAL A 344 -32.09 -20.84 -10.41
CA VAL A 344 -31.89 -20.43 -11.80
C VAL A 344 -30.39 -20.39 -12.06
N VAL A 345 -29.88 -21.43 -12.73
CA VAL A 345 -28.46 -21.55 -13.06
C VAL A 345 -28.07 -20.53 -14.12
N THR A 346 -27.12 -19.65 -13.80
CA THR A 346 -26.54 -18.68 -14.74
C THR A 346 -25.19 -19.14 -15.27
N SER A 347 -24.40 -19.86 -14.46
CA SER A 347 -23.14 -20.46 -14.89
C SER A 347 -23.00 -21.87 -14.28
N PRO A 348 -22.97 -22.94 -15.09
CA PRO A 348 -22.80 -24.30 -14.59
C PRO A 348 -21.36 -24.54 -14.12
N PHE A 349 -21.16 -25.60 -13.32
CA PHE A 349 -19.83 -26.10 -12.98
C PHE A 349 -19.10 -26.64 -14.21
N GLY A 350 -17.78 -26.43 -14.27
CA GLY A 350 -16.94 -26.98 -15.35
C GLY A 350 -16.22 -25.93 -16.19
N PRO A 351 -15.64 -26.35 -17.33
CA PRO A 351 -14.92 -25.46 -18.22
C PRO A 351 -15.81 -24.34 -18.75
N ARG A 352 -15.33 -23.10 -18.66
CA ARG A 352 -15.98 -21.91 -19.20
C ARG A 352 -14.95 -20.94 -19.78
N VAL A 353 -15.42 -20.00 -20.61
CA VAL A 353 -14.64 -18.81 -20.93
C VAL A 353 -14.59 -17.94 -19.67
N ASP A 354 -13.41 -17.45 -19.29
CA ASP A 354 -13.23 -16.64 -18.09
C ASP A 354 -14.11 -15.37 -18.16
N PRO A 355 -15.12 -15.23 -17.29
CA PRO A 355 -16.09 -14.14 -17.37
C PRO A 355 -15.53 -12.78 -16.92
N THR A 356 -14.42 -12.75 -16.17
CA THR A 356 -13.82 -11.50 -15.67
C THR A 356 -12.34 -11.33 -16.00
N GLY A 357 -11.71 -12.36 -16.59
CA GLY A 357 -10.27 -12.42 -16.83
C GLY A 357 -9.44 -12.77 -15.59
N LEU A 358 -10.08 -12.86 -14.42
CA LEU A 358 -9.48 -13.22 -13.13
C LEU A 358 -10.16 -14.44 -12.48
N SER A 359 -11.30 -14.89 -13.02
CA SER A 359 -12.11 -15.97 -12.45
C SER A 359 -11.69 -17.36 -12.92
N GLY A 360 -10.76 -17.45 -13.88
CA GLY A 360 -10.28 -18.70 -14.44
C GLY A 360 -11.21 -19.31 -15.49
N THR A 361 -10.66 -20.26 -16.27
CA THR A 361 -11.38 -21.01 -17.32
C THR A 361 -12.06 -22.27 -16.81
N GLN A 362 -11.93 -22.57 -15.53
CA GLN A 362 -12.64 -23.63 -14.84
C GLN A 362 -13.55 -22.99 -13.79
N HIS A 363 -14.83 -23.31 -13.83
CA HIS A 363 -15.79 -22.88 -12.83
C HIS A 363 -15.90 -23.92 -11.71
N ASP A 364 -15.36 -23.58 -10.54
CA ASP A 364 -15.30 -24.46 -9.36
C ASP A 364 -16.60 -24.50 -8.52
N GLY A 365 -17.70 -23.99 -9.08
CA GLY A 365 -19.02 -23.99 -8.46
C GLY A 365 -20.13 -23.85 -9.48
N ILE A 366 -21.31 -23.49 -9.00
CA ILE A 366 -22.47 -23.18 -9.82
C ILE A 366 -23.01 -21.81 -9.39
N ASP A 367 -23.30 -20.96 -10.37
CA ASP A 367 -23.80 -19.62 -10.13
C ASP A 367 -25.32 -19.61 -10.26
N PHE A 368 -26.00 -19.05 -9.25
CA PHE A 368 -27.44 -18.91 -9.22
C PHE A 368 -27.87 -17.44 -9.26
N ALA A 369 -28.78 -17.09 -10.17
CA ALA A 369 -29.37 -15.77 -10.23
C ALA A 369 -30.29 -15.50 -9.04
N GLY A 370 -30.31 -14.24 -8.60
CA GLY A 370 -31.26 -13.74 -7.62
C GLY A 370 -31.15 -12.21 -7.47
N ALA A 371 -32.00 -11.64 -6.62
CA ALA A 371 -31.95 -10.23 -6.29
C ALA A 371 -30.98 -9.98 -5.12
N ALA A 372 -30.42 -8.76 -5.04
CA ALA A 372 -29.54 -8.37 -3.94
C ALA A 372 -30.27 -8.53 -2.59
N GLY A 373 -29.61 -9.16 -1.62
CA GLY A 373 -30.18 -9.46 -0.31
C GLY A 373 -31.03 -10.73 -0.24
N THR A 374 -31.20 -11.48 -1.34
CA THR A 374 -31.86 -12.81 -1.31
C THR A 374 -31.15 -13.69 -0.28
N SER A 375 -31.90 -14.30 0.65
CA SER A 375 -31.30 -15.08 1.74
C SER A 375 -30.56 -16.32 1.22
N ILE A 376 -29.30 -16.47 1.64
CA ILE A 376 -28.45 -17.63 1.36
C ILE A 376 -28.48 -18.55 2.56
N HIS A 377 -28.82 -19.82 2.34
CA HIS A 377 -29.03 -20.82 3.38
C HIS A 377 -27.97 -21.93 3.32
N ALA A 378 -27.61 -22.49 4.47
CA ALA A 378 -26.75 -23.66 4.54
C ALA A 378 -27.41 -24.88 3.86
N ALA A 379 -26.83 -25.34 2.76
CA ALA A 379 -27.33 -26.47 1.97
C ALA A 379 -27.26 -27.79 2.76
N LYS A 380 -26.38 -27.90 3.77
CA LYS A 380 -26.28 -29.07 4.65
C LYS A 380 -25.74 -28.64 6.02
N ALA A 381 -26.10 -29.37 7.07
CA ALA A 381 -25.61 -29.10 8.42
C ALA A 381 -24.09 -29.35 8.51
N GLY A 382 -23.39 -28.57 9.32
CA GLY A 382 -21.94 -28.67 9.43
C GLY A 382 -21.31 -27.65 10.38
N THR A 383 -20.00 -27.51 10.30
CA THR A 383 -19.22 -26.53 11.08
C THR A 383 -18.60 -25.51 10.14
N VAL A 384 -18.75 -24.23 10.45
CA VAL A 384 -18.09 -23.15 9.70
C VAL A 384 -16.58 -23.23 9.90
N VAL A 385 -15.83 -23.42 8.82
CA VAL A 385 -14.36 -23.50 8.86
C VAL A 385 -13.69 -22.23 8.38
N GLU A 386 -14.35 -21.46 7.51
CA GLU A 386 -13.92 -20.13 7.11
C GLU A 386 -15.14 -19.22 6.96
N ALA A 387 -15.01 -17.96 7.39
CA ALA A 387 -16.01 -16.92 7.23
C ALA A 387 -15.30 -15.57 7.20
N GLY A 388 -15.51 -14.77 6.15
CA GLY A 388 -14.82 -13.49 6.01
C GLY A 388 -14.90 -12.91 4.63
N PHE A 389 -13.91 -12.08 4.28
CA PHE A 389 -13.78 -11.45 2.97
C PHE A 389 -12.53 -11.97 2.26
N HIS A 390 -12.68 -12.35 1.00
CA HIS A 390 -11.56 -12.64 0.10
C HIS A 390 -11.75 -11.84 -1.19
N TRP A 391 -10.66 -11.34 -1.77
CA TRP A 391 -10.74 -10.44 -2.93
C TRP A 391 -11.49 -11.06 -4.12
N SER A 392 -11.37 -12.38 -4.32
CA SER A 392 -12.10 -13.09 -5.40
C SER A 392 -13.48 -13.57 -4.96
N ALA A 393 -13.60 -14.13 -3.75
CA ALA A 393 -14.86 -14.73 -3.29
C ALA A 393 -15.85 -13.69 -2.72
N GLY A 394 -15.41 -12.45 -2.51
CA GLY A 394 -16.17 -11.45 -1.79
C GLY A 394 -16.34 -11.83 -0.33
N ASN A 395 -17.46 -11.43 0.26
CA ASN A 395 -17.87 -11.98 1.54
C ASN A 395 -18.34 -13.42 1.34
N TYR A 396 -17.78 -14.35 2.11
CA TYR A 396 -18.03 -15.78 1.93
C TYR A 396 -18.05 -16.55 3.24
N VAL A 397 -18.59 -17.76 3.16
CA VAL A 397 -18.52 -18.78 4.22
C VAL A 397 -18.23 -20.15 3.61
N ILE A 398 -17.41 -20.94 4.30
CA ILE A 398 -17.13 -22.35 4.00
C ILE A 398 -17.59 -23.20 5.17
N ILE A 399 -18.38 -24.24 4.88
CA ILE A 399 -18.91 -25.16 5.89
C ILE A 399 -18.36 -26.55 5.61
N GLN A 400 -17.74 -27.16 6.61
CA GLN A 400 -17.36 -28.57 6.60
C GLN A 400 -18.53 -29.44 7.05
N HIS A 401 -18.79 -30.51 6.31
CA HIS A 401 -19.86 -31.46 6.59
C HIS A 401 -19.31 -32.80 7.09
N SER A 402 -20.15 -33.57 7.78
CA SER A 402 -19.78 -34.85 8.39
C SER A 402 -19.41 -35.96 7.39
N ASP A 403 -19.79 -35.80 6.12
CA ASP A 403 -19.46 -36.71 5.03
C ASP A 403 -18.15 -36.35 4.31
N GLY A 404 -17.40 -35.36 4.84
CA GLY A 404 -16.10 -34.97 4.32
C GLY A 404 -16.15 -33.92 3.20
N TYR A 405 -17.33 -33.49 2.77
CA TYR A 405 -17.48 -32.39 1.82
C TYR A 405 -17.38 -31.03 2.51
N TYR A 406 -16.97 -30.04 1.73
CA TYR A 406 -17.01 -28.62 2.08
C TYR A 406 -17.96 -27.92 1.12
N SER A 407 -18.82 -27.04 1.62
CA SER A 407 -19.65 -26.16 0.79
C SER A 407 -19.23 -24.71 0.91
N TYR A 408 -19.29 -23.99 -0.20
CA TYR A 408 -18.85 -22.61 -0.35
C TYR A 408 -20.03 -21.75 -0.74
N TYR A 409 -20.14 -20.59 -0.11
CA TYR A 409 -21.17 -19.59 -0.40
C TYR A 409 -20.46 -18.25 -0.53
N MET A 410 -20.39 -17.74 -1.76
CA MET A 410 -19.57 -16.56 -2.08
C MET A 410 -20.42 -15.38 -2.55
N HIS A 411 -19.76 -14.24 -2.73
CA HIS A 411 -20.29 -12.97 -3.23
C HIS A 411 -21.39 -12.36 -2.36
N MET A 412 -21.42 -12.65 -1.05
CA MET A 412 -22.46 -12.10 -0.17
C MET A 412 -22.40 -10.56 -0.10
N ILE A 413 -23.56 -9.93 0.11
CA ILE A 413 -23.69 -8.46 0.14
C ILE A 413 -22.95 -7.81 1.33
N SER A 414 -22.79 -8.56 2.42
CA SER A 414 -22.10 -8.15 3.65
C SER A 414 -21.41 -9.36 4.27
N ALA A 415 -20.67 -9.13 5.37
CA ALA A 415 -20.11 -10.22 6.17
C ALA A 415 -21.20 -11.24 6.55
N PRO A 416 -20.87 -12.55 6.61
CA PRO A 416 -21.83 -13.61 6.92
C PRO A 416 -22.33 -13.52 8.37
N ASN A 417 -23.55 -13.99 8.62
CA ASN A 417 -24.23 -14.04 9.92
C ASN A 417 -23.74 -15.21 10.80
N CYS A 418 -22.51 -15.67 10.59
CA CYS A 418 -21.91 -16.77 11.34
C CYS A 418 -20.40 -16.58 11.47
N SER A 419 -19.81 -17.30 12.43
CA SER A 419 -18.38 -17.20 12.75
C SER A 419 -17.67 -18.55 12.62
N VAL A 420 -16.36 -18.53 12.39
CA VAL A 420 -15.53 -19.75 12.36
C VAL A 420 -15.71 -20.56 13.66
N GLY A 421 -15.91 -21.86 13.52
CA GLY A 421 -16.20 -22.80 14.61
C GLY A 421 -17.69 -22.95 14.95
N GLN A 422 -18.58 -22.11 14.39
CA GLN A 422 -20.01 -22.23 14.63
C GLN A 422 -20.59 -23.46 13.94
N GLN A 423 -21.39 -24.25 14.68
CA GLN A 423 -22.24 -25.27 14.07
C GLN A 423 -23.47 -24.62 13.44
N VAL A 424 -23.78 -25.03 12.22
CA VAL A 424 -24.93 -24.52 11.46
C VAL A 424 -25.82 -25.67 11.03
N SER A 425 -27.14 -25.45 11.11
CA SER A 425 -28.14 -26.44 10.66
C SER A 425 -28.41 -26.29 9.17
N GLN A 426 -28.83 -27.37 8.50
CA GLN A 426 -29.34 -27.29 7.14
C GLN A 426 -30.52 -26.30 7.08
N GLY A 427 -30.51 -25.39 6.11
CA GLY A 427 -31.50 -24.33 5.94
C GLY A 427 -31.23 -23.06 6.78
N GLN A 428 -30.23 -23.04 7.65
CA GLN A 428 -29.89 -21.85 8.43
C GLN A 428 -29.42 -20.70 7.53
N VAL A 429 -29.94 -19.50 7.76
CA VAL A 429 -29.54 -18.29 7.01
C VAL A 429 -28.09 -17.92 7.34
N LEU A 430 -27.26 -17.82 6.31
CA LEU A 430 -25.85 -17.48 6.39
C LEU A 430 -25.58 -16.01 6.04
N GLY A 431 -26.43 -15.39 5.23
CA GLY A 431 -26.25 -14.03 4.77
C GLY A 431 -27.19 -13.69 3.60
N GLY A 432 -26.94 -12.55 2.96
CA GLY A 432 -27.67 -12.10 1.78
C GLY A 432 -26.82 -12.17 0.51
N MET A 433 -27.44 -12.55 -0.60
CA MET A 433 -26.82 -12.56 -1.93
C MET A 433 -26.36 -11.16 -2.35
N GLY A 434 -25.19 -11.06 -2.97
CA GLY A 434 -24.63 -9.80 -3.40
C GLY A 434 -23.76 -9.97 -4.64
N THR A 435 -22.80 -9.06 -4.79
CA THR A 435 -21.86 -9.02 -5.91
C THR A 435 -20.46 -8.62 -5.45
N THR A 436 -20.09 -8.96 -4.21
CA THR A 436 -18.79 -8.60 -3.65
C THR A 436 -17.68 -9.52 -4.18
N GLY A 437 -16.45 -9.02 -4.19
CA GLY A 437 -15.31 -9.74 -4.77
C GLY A 437 -15.33 -9.74 -6.30
N ASN A 438 -14.80 -10.80 -6.90
CA ASN A 438 -14.70 -10.95 -8.35
C ASN A 438 -16.00 -11.56 -8.91
N SER A 439 -17.00 -10.70 -9.14
CA SER A 439 -18.33 -11.07 -9.61
C SER A 439 -18.78 -10.15 -10.75
N THR A 440 -19.52 -10.69 -11.73
CA THR A 440 -20.08 -9.93 -12.86
C THR A 440 -21.44 -9.29 -12.56
N GLY A 441 -22.06 -9.64 -11.43
CA GLY A 441 -23.40 -9.18 -11.06
C GLY A 441 -23.95 -9.94 -9.86
N VAL A 442 -25.14 -9.58 -9.41
CA VAL A 442 -25.71 -10.23 -8.22
C VAL A 442 -26.03 -11.70 -8.48
N HIS A 443 -25.33 -12.60 -7.79
CA HIS A 443 -25.54 -14.03 -7.84
C HIS A 443 -24.98 -14.71 -6.58
N LEU A 444 -25.39 -15.95 -6.33
CA LEU A 444 -24.71 -16.84 -5.40
C LEU A 444 -23.80 -17.76 -6.20
N HIS A 445 -22.49 -17.71 -5.94
CA HIS A 445 -21.58 -18.77 -6.34
C HIS A 445 -21.56 -19.85 -5.25
N PHE A 446 -22.02 -21.05 -5.61
CA PHE A 446 -22.12 -22.21 -4.72
C PHE A 446 -21.13 -23.29 -5.16
N GLY A 447 -20.13 -23.56 -4.33
CA GLY A 447 -19.12 -24.60 -4.58
C GLY A 447 -19.29 -25.80 -3.65
N VAL A 448 -18.89 -26.98 -4.11
CA VAL A 448 -18.71 -28.17 -3.25
C VAL A 448 -17.35 -28.77 -3.53
N SER A 449 -16.59 -29.13 -2.49
CA SER A 449 -15.24 -29.69 -2.64
C SER A 449 -14.93 -30.77 -1.62
N THR A 450 -13.89 -31.56 -1.88
CA THR A 450 -13.39 -32.60 -0.95
C THR A 450 -12.29 -32.10 -0.01
N ALA A 451 -11.76 -30.89 -0.24
CA ALA A 451 -10.78 -30.23 0.61
C ALA A 451 -10.92 -28.71 0.52
N VAL A 452 -10.44 -27.99 1.53
CA VAL A 452 -10.51 -26.51 1.55
C VAL A 452 -9.72 -25.95 0.35
N TRP A 453 -10.39 -25.13 -0.47
CA TRP A 453 -9.94 -24.52 -1.72
C TRP A 453 -9.39 -25.50 -2.79
N SER A 454 -9.72 -26.78 -2.75
CA SER A 454 -9.26 -27.77 -3.73
C SER A 454 -10.20 -28.99 -3.87
N GLY A 455 -10.12 -29.68 -5.01
CA GLY A 455 -10.95 -30.87 -5.26
C GLY A 455 -12.43 -30.53 -5.43
N PHE A 456 -12.74 -29.46 -6.16
CA PHE A 456 -14.12 -29.07 -6.44
C PHE A 456 -14.84 -30.09 -7.31
N VAL A 457 -16.10 -30.35 -6.99
CA VAL A 457 -16.98 -31.30 -7.66
C VAL A 457 -18.26 -30.59 -8.12
N ASN A 458 -18.89 -31.11 -9.17
CA ASN A 458 -20.14 -30.54 -9.69
C ASN A 458 -21.25 -30.60 -8.62
N PRO A 459 -21.79 -29.46 -8.16
CA PRO A 459 -22.87 -29.46 -7.15
C PRO A 459 -24.24 -29.85 -7.71
N ALA A 460 -24.45 -29.80 -9.03
CA ALA A 460 -25.76 -30.00 -9.65
C ALA A 460 -26.43 -31.34 -9.28
N PRO A 461 -25.74 -32.51 -9.31
CA PRO A 461 -26.32 -33.77 -8.86
C PRO A 461 -26.71 -33.78 -7.37
N LEU A 462 -26.00 -33.02 -6.53
CA LEU A 462 -26.32 -32.90 -5.10
C LEU A 462 -27.57 -32.05 -4.88
N LEU A 463 -27.80 -31.04 -5.72
CA LEU A 463 -28.97 -30.16 -5.64
C LEU A 463 -30.17 -30.68 -6.42
N GLY A 464 -30.02 -31.76 -7.18
CA GLY A 464 -31.09 -32.38 -7.98
C GLY A 464 -31.48 -31.58 -9.22
N ILE A 465 -30.51 -30.87 -9.82
CA ILE A 465 -30.69 -30.01 -10.99
C ILE A 465 -29.82 -30.43 -12.18
#